data_AF-A0A1H3K659-F1
#
_entry.id   AF-A0A1H3K659-F1
#
_cell.length_a   1.000
_cell.length_b   1.000
_cell.length_c   1.000
_cell.angle_alpha   90.00
_cell.angle_beta   90.00
_cell.angle_gamma   90.00
#
_symmetry.space_group_name_H-M   'P 1'
#
loop_
_entity.id
_entity.type
_entity.pdbx_description
1 polymer ?
#
loop_
_entity_poly.entity_id
_entity_poly.type
_entity_poly.pdbx_seq_one_letter_code
_entity_poly.pdbx_strand_id
1 'polypeptide(L)' 'MDDDRNGVLLVRVWIEGGSDQFRARLTSPGADGSVSGEDERTVAVASSPEAVSQAVRSWLGAFLRGR' A
#
# COMPACT_ATOMS: atom_id res chain seq x y z
N MET A 1 11.97 21.03 -14.63
CA MET A 1 10.75 21.05 -13.81
C MET A 1 10.78 19.73 -13.08
N ASP A 2 11.02 19.75 -11.77
CA ASP A 2 10.87 18.56 -10.93
C ASP A 2 9.44 18.08 -11.15
N ASP A 3 9.28 16.95 -11.85
CA ASP A 3 8.01 16.26 -11.98
C ASP A 3 7.47 16.10 -10.56
N ASP A 4 6.27 16.62 -10.26
CA ASP A 4 5.68 16.64 -8.93
C ASP A 4 5.68 15.22 -8.34
N ARG A 5 6.73 14.90 -7.56
CA ARG A 5 7.01 13.54 -7.13
C ARG A 5 5.88 13.05 -6.24
N ASN A 6 4.97 12.30 -6.82
CA ASN A 6 3.79 11.78 -6.18
C ASN A 6 3.81 10.24 -6.18
N GLY A 7 3.01 9.65 -5.32
CA GLY A 7 2.85 8.21 -5.22
C GLY A 7 1.55 7.90 -4.52
N VAL A 8 0.91 6.80 -4.94
CA VAL A 8 -0.35 6.34 -4.37
C VAL A 8 -0.12 5.04 -3.62
N LEU A 9 -0.73 4.93 -2.43
CA LEU A 9 -0.77 3.71 -1.66
C LEU A 9 -2.23 3.39 -1.34
N LEU A 10 -2.75 2.33 -1.94
CA LEU A 10 -4.09 1.85 -1.68
C LEU A 10 -4.07 0.90 -0.48
N VAL A 11 -4.86 1.20 0.55
CA VAL A 11 -5.03 0.34 1.73
C VAL A 11 -6.44 -0.24 1.70
N ARG A 12 -6.56 -1.53 1.41
CA ARG A 12 -7.84 -2.25 1.48
C ARG A 12 -7.90 -3.02 2.80
N VAL A 13 -8.94 -2.76 3.60
CA VAL A 13 -9.17 -3.42 4.90
C VAL A 13 -10.46 -4.22 4.83
N TRP A 14 -10.46 -5.40 5.43
CA TRP A 14 -11.66 -6.22 5.58
C TRP A 14 -11.56 -7.08 6.84
N ILE A 15 -12.72 -7.54 7.30
CA ILE A 15 -12.82 -8.57 8.32
C ILE A 15 -13.04 -9.91 7.63
N GLU A 16 -12.20 -10.89 7.94
CA GLU A 16 -12.31 -12.23 7.40
C GLU A 16 -13.49 -12.96 8.07
N GLY A 17 -14.55 -13.21 7.28
CA GLY A 17 -15.77 -13.84 7.75
C GLY A 17 -15.50 -15.22 8.36
N GLY A 18 -15.99 -15.45 9.58
CA GLY A 18 -15.85 -16.69 10.33
C GLY A 18 -14.90 -16.61 11.53
N SER A 19 -13.98 -15.63 11.57
CA SER A 19 -13.07 -15.47 12.71
C SER A 19 -12.96 -14.03 13.25
N ASP A 20 -13.70 -13.08 12.67
CA ASP A 20 -13.62 -11.64 13.01
C ASP A 20 -12.16 -11.11 12.96
N GLN A 21 -11.33 -11.72 12.09
CA GLN A 21 -9.92 -11.39 11.99
C GLN A 21 -9.72 -10.20 11.07
N PHE A 22 -9.01 -9.20 11.58
CA PHE A 22 -8.56 -8.07 10.79
C PHE A 22 -7.61 -8.53 9.68
N ARG A 23 -7.88 -8.07 8.46
CA ARG A 23 -6.99 -8.21 7.33
C ARG A 23 -6.87 -6.89 6.58
N ALA A 24 -5.67 -6.62 6.09
CA ALA A 24 -5.44 -5.53 5.19
C ALA A 24 -4.43 -5.92 4.10
N ARG A 25 -4.60 -5.35 2.91
CA ARG A 25 -3.66 -5.43 1.79
C ARG A 25 -3.32 -4.02 1.36
N LEU A 26 -2.02 -3.77 1.21
CA LEU A 26 -1.47 -2.52 0.72
C LEU A 26 -0.94 -2.73 -0.70
N THR A 27 -1.34 -1.86 -1.61
CA THR A 27 -0.95 -1.91 -3.02
C THR A 27 -0.41 -0.55 -3.46
N SER A 28 0.69 -0.56 -4.20
CA SER A 28 1.22 0.63 -4.88
C SER A 28 0.92 0.50 -6.38
N PRO A 29 0.09 1.37 -6.98
CA PRO A 29 -0.09 1.44 -8.42
C PRO A 29 1.22 1.87 -9.11
N GLY A 30 1.32 1.62 -10.41
CA GLY A 30 2.40 2.09 -11.26
C GLY A 30 2.53 3.62 -11.27
N ALA A 31 3.65 4.12 -11.81
CA ALA A 31 4.01 5.54 -11.81
C ALA A 31 3.05 6.43 -12.63
N ASP A 32 2.19 5.85 -13.47
CA ASP A 32 1.14 6.53 -14.21
C ASP A 32 -0.14 6.73 -13.40
N GLY A 33 -0.18 6.25 -12.14
CA GLY A 33 -1.36 6.29 -11.28
C GLY A 33 -2.54 5.48 -11.81
N SER A 34 -2.32 4.69 -12.88
CA SER A 34 -3.37 3.89 -13.49
C SER A 34 -3.58 2.64 -12.65
N VAL A 35 -4.81 2.46 -12.18
CA VAL A 35 -5.26 1.23 -11.53
C VAL A 35 -5.74 0.27 -12.62
N SER A 36 -4.94 0.08 -13.67
CA SER A 36 -5.08 -1.05 -14.58
C SER A 36 -4.27 -2.19 -13.98
N GLY A 37 -4.93 -3.32 -13.70
CA GLY A 37 -4.44 -4.40 -12.82
C GLY A 37 -3.13 -5.09 -13.21
N GLU A 38 -2.40 -4.60 -14.20
CA GLU A 38 -1.12 -5.09 -14.69
C GLU A 38 0.08 -4.45 -13.92
N ASP A 39 -0.11 -3.27 -13.32
CA ASP A 39 0.92 -2.52 -12.58
C ASP A 39 0.67 -2.41 -11.06
N GLU A 40 -0.35 -3.08 -10.54
CA GLU A 40 -0.66 -3.11 -9.10
C GLU A 40 0.31 -4.03 -8.33
N ARG A 41 1.36 -3.45 -7.75
CA ARG A 41 2.27 -4.21 -6.88
C ARG A 41 1.73 -4.28 -5.46
N THR A 42 1.37 -5.48 -5.01
CA THR A 42 1.13 -5.71 -3.57
C THR A 42 2.44 -5.45 -2.82
N VAL A 43 2.41 -4.48 -1.90
CA VAL A 43 3.59 -4.10 -1.10
C VAL A 43 3.57 -4.72 0.29
N ALA A 44 2.38 -5.01 0.84
CA ALA A 44 2.24 -5.70 2.12
C ALA A 44 0.85 -6.34 2.29
N VAL A 45 0.80 -7.36 3.14
CA VAL A 45 -0.43 -7.89 3.75
C VAL A 45 -0.25 -7.79 5.27
N ALA A 46 -1.30 -7.36 5.97
CA ALA A 46 -1.28 -7.13 7.41
C ALA A 46 -2.47 -7.80 8.10
N SER A 47 -2.24 -8.32 9.29
CA SER A 47 -3.23 -9.02 10.12
C SER A 47 -3.57 -8.26 11.40
N SER A 48 -3.07 -7.03 11.54
CA SER A 48 -3.40 -6.12 12.63
C SER A 48 -3.30 -4.66 12.17
N PRO A 49 -4.00 -3.72 12.85
CA PRO A 49 -3.87 -2.29 12.57
C PRO A 49 -2.43 -1.78 12.73
N GLU A 50 -1.69 -2.29 13.72
CA GLU A 50 -0.30 -1.89 13.94
C GLU A 50 0.60 -2.28 12.77
N ALA A 51 0.42 -3.49 12.23
CA ALA A 51 1.14 -3.95 11.06
C ALA A 51 0.85 -3.09 9.81
N VAL A 52 -0.36 -2.55 9.69
CA VAL A 52 -0.68 -1.56 8.64
C VAL A 52 0.14 -0.29 8.81
N SER A 53 0.16 0.31 10.01
CA SER A 53 0.93 1.53 10.28
C SER A 53 2.43 1.33 10.03
N GLN A 54 2.98 0.18 10.41
CA GLN A 54 4.39 -0.17 10.14
C GLN A 54 4.67 -0.28 8.63
N ALA A 55 3.77 -0.92 7.87
CA ALA A 55 3.91 -1.07 6.43
C ALA A 55 3.82 0.28 5.69
N VAL A 56 2.90 1.17 6.10
CA VAL A 56 2.81 2.54 5.56
C VAL A 56 4.10 3.33 5.83
N ARG A 57 4.63 3.25 7.06
CA ARG A 57 5.90 3.91 7.40
C ARG A 57 7.06 3.40 6.54
N SER A 58 7.13 2.09 6.32
CA SER A 58 8.14 1.48 5.46
C SER A 58 8.02 1.97 4.01
N TRP A 59 6.81 1.99 3.46
CA TRP A 59 6.55 2.49 2.10
C TRP A 59 6.93 3.97 1.95
N LEU A 60 6.53 4.84 2.89
CA LEU A 60 6.92 6.25 2.90
C LEU A 60 8.44 6.42 2.97
N GLY A 61 9.12 5.62 3.79
CA GLY A 61 10.58 5.65 3.88
C GLY A 61 11.27 5.20 2.59
N ALA A 62 10.68 4.28 1.82
CA ALA A 62 11.19 3.90 0.51
C ALA A 62 10.89 4.98 -0.54
N PHE A 63 9.69 5.57 -0.50
CA PHE A 63 9.30 6.65 -1.38
C PHE A 63 10.22 7.86 -1.19
N LEU A 64 10.38 8.38 0.02
CA LEU A 64 11.19 9.58 0.27
C LEU A 64 12.68 9.38 -0.09
N ARG A 65 13.22 8.17 0.03
CA ARG A 65 14.64 7.87 -0.24
C ARG A 65 15.03 7.78 -1.71
N GLY A 66 14.11 7.98 -2.66
CA GLY A 66 14.52 8.07 -4.08
C GLY A 66 14.78 6.71 -4.72
N ARG A 67 13.85 5.75 -4.60
CA ARG A 67 13.93 4.51 -5.39
C ARG A 67 14.07 4.84 -6.88
#